data_AF-A0A1V5MMH0-F1
#
_entry.id   AF-A0A1V5MMH0-F1
#
_cell.length_a   1.000
_cell.length_b   1.000
_cell.length_c   1.000
_cell.angle_alpha   90.00
_cell.angle_beta   90.00
_cell.angle_gamma   90.00
#
_symmetry.space_group_name_H-M   'P 1'
#
loop_
_entity.id
_entity.type
_entity.pdbx_description
1 polymer ?
#
loop_
_entity_poly.entity_id
_entity_poly.type
_entity_poly.pdbx_seq_one_letter_code
_entity_poly.pdbx_strand_id
1 'polypeptide(L)'
;MEEMNGNRPGRPKFKRSFWRIINKRVQIRYSLVVIWLIIIALVLGGMVTYLTIWNLLLQIPIPDPVALEHLQGKIFRLLVLEFLIGGVALLFLAGLIQLRIMHRICGPLFRLEAAMNQLAVGKLPHYPLVFRKKDYFYELARAFNQAVEAIQSGKKFE
;
A
#
# COMPACT_ATOMS: atom_id res chain seq x y z
N MET A 1 -40.13 -6.83 47.06
CA MET A 1 -40.34 -7.17 45.64
C MET A 1 -39.64 -6.08 44.83
N GLU A 2 -38.32 -6.00 44.98
CA GLU A 2 -37.29 -6.62 44.12
C GLU A 2 -37.10 -5.87 42.80
N GLU A 3 -35.94 -5.23 42.73
CA GLU A 3 -35.43 -4.37 41.69
C GLU A 3 -35.34 -5.10 40.34
N MET A 4 -36.04 -4.61 39.31
CA MET A 4 -35.78 -4.99 37.93
C MET A 4 -34.47 -4.34 37.48
N ASN A 5 -33.37 -4.99 37.84
CA ASN A 5 -32.02 -4.71 37.34
C ASN A 5 -32.00 -4.84 35.81
N GLY A 6 -31.97 -3.68 35.14
CA GLY A 6 -31.87 -3.54 33.70
C GLY A 6 -30.53 -4.05 33.19
N ASN A 7 -30.47 -5.35 32.91
CA ASN A 7 -29.37 -5.97 32.19
C ASN A 7 -29.38 -5.50 30.73
N ARG A 8 -28.78 -4.34 30.45
CA ARG A 8 -28.52 -3.87 29.08
C ARG A 8 -27.48 -4.82 28.49
N PRO A 9 -27.78 -5.60 27.43
CA PRO A 9 -26.78 -6.45 26.81
C PRO A 9 -25.62 -5.56 26.34
N GLY A 10 -24.43 -5.83 26.90
CA GLY A 10 -23.22 -5.09 26.58
C GLY A 10 -22.99 -5.11 25.07
N ARG A 11 -22.88 -3.91 24.47
CA ARG A 11 -22.59 -3.77 23.03
C ARG A 11 -21.37 -4.63 22.70
N PRO A 12 -21.44 -5.51 21.68
CA PRO A 12 -20.29 -6.33 21.32
C PRO A 12 -19.13 -5.40 21.00
N LYS A 13 -18.04 -5.50 21.79
CA LYS A 13 -16.78 -4.80 21.53
C LYS A 13 -16.22 -5.38 20.24
N PHE A 14 -16.63 -4.85 19.10
CA PHE A 14 -16.01 -5.17 17.81
C PHE A 14 -14.53 -4.84 17.95
N LYS A 15 -13.68 -5.87 18.12
CA LYS A 15 -12.23 -5.75 18.00
C LYS A 15 -11.98 -5.23 16.58
N ARG A 16 -11.77 -3.92 16.46
CA ARG A 16 -11.44 -3.23 15.21
C ARG A 16 -10.04 -3.71 14.83
N SER A 17 -9.94 -4.89 14.21
CA SER A 17 -8.64 -5.41 13.80
C SER A 17 -8.07 -4.44 12.77
N PHE A 18 -6.94 -3.83 13.13
CA PHE A 18 -6.26 -2.81 12.35
C PHE A 18 -5.64 -3.38 11.06
N TRP A 19 -5.70 -4.70 10.89
CA TRP A 19 -4.93 -5.50 9.93
C TRP A 19 -5.80 -6.40 9.05
N ARG A 20 -7.07 -6.04 8.82
CA ARG A 20 -7.92 -6.87 7.96
C ARG A 20 -7.55 -6.62 6.50
N ILE A 21 -6.79 -7.55 5.93
CA ILE A 21 -6.55 -7.66 4.49
C ILE A 21 -7.91 -7.89 3.83
N ILE A 22 -8.50 -6.82 3.35
CA ILE A 22 -9.87 -6.78 2.87
C ILE A 22 -9.99 -7.35 1.46
N ASN A 23 -8.98 -7.13 0.61
CA ASN A 23 -8.95 -7.67 -0.75
C ASN A 23 -7.52 -8.08 -1.14
N LYS A 24 -7.13 -9.31 -0.76
CA LYS A 24 -5.80 -9.88 -1.05
C LYS A 24 -5.44 -9.77 -2.54
N ARG A 25 -6.41 -9.94 -3.43
CA ARG A 25 -6.17 -9.99 -4.87
C ARG A 25 -5.71 -8.64 -5.43
N VAL A 26 -6.36 -7.55 -5.06
CA VAL A 26 -5.98 -6.19 -5.49
C VAL A 26 -4.66 -5.79 -4.84
N GLN A 27 -4.54 -6.00 -3.53
CA GLN A 27 -3.34 -5.65 -2.77
C GLN A 27 -2.08 -6.38 -3.27
N ILE A 28 -2.18 -7.67 -3.59
CA ILE A 28 -1.05 -8.44 -4.15
C ILE A 28 -0.71 -7.98 -5.56
N ARG A 29 -1.69 -7.80 -6.45
CA ARG A 29 -1.43 -7.36 -7.84
C ARG A 29 -0.68 -6.03 -7.89
N TYR A 30 -1.16 -5.02 -7.15
CA TYR A 30 -0.49 -3.72 -7.11
C TYR A 30 0.87 -3.77 -6.41
N SER A 31 1.01 -4.53 -5.32
CA SER A 31 2.30 -4.69 -4.65
C SER A 31 3.33 -5.36 -5.56
N LEU A 32 2.92 -6.37 -6.35
CA LEU A 32 3.81 -7.02 -7.31
C LEU A 32 4.32 -6.05 -8.38
N VAL A 33 3.44 -5.20 -8.93
CA VAL A 33 3.85 -4.17 -9.91
C VAL A 33 4.89 -3.22 -9.31
N VAL A 34 4.67 -2.73 -8.09
CA VAL A 34 5.63 -1.82 -7.44
C VAL A 34 6.96 -2.50 -7.14
N ILE A 35 6.93 -3.75 -6.65
CA ILE A 35 8.15 -4.54 -6.41
C ILE A 35 8.92 -4.74 -7.72
N TRP A 36 8.24 -5.10 -8.80
CA TRP A 36 8.86 -5.26 -10.12
C TRP A 36 9.51 -3.97 -10.62
N LEU A 37 8.85 -2.83 -10.46
CA LEU A 37 9.41 -1.53 -10.84
C LEU A 37 10.68 -1.19 -10.02
N ILE A 38 10.68 -1.50 -8.72
CA ILE A 38 11.86 -1.28 -7.86
C ILE A 38 13.01 -2.21 -8.28
N ILE A 39 12.73 -3.48 -8.60
CA ILE A 39 13.75 -4.42 -9.09
C ILE A 39 14.36 -3.92 -10.39
N ILE A 40 13.53 -3.48 -11.34
CA ILE A 40 14.01 -2.91 -12.61
C ILE A 40 14.88 -1.67 -12.35
N ALA A 41 14.45 -0.77 -11.47
CA ALA A 41 15.22 0.41 -11.11
C ALA A 41 16.56 0.06 -10.45
N LEU A 42 16.60 -0.96 -9.58
CA LEU A 42 17.84 -1.44 -8.96
C LEU A 42 18.79 -2.06 -9.98
N VAL A 43 18.28 -2.85 -10.93
CA VAL A 43 19.09 -3.45 -12.00
C VAL A 43 19.66 -2.37 -12.92
N LEU A 44 18.83 -1.42 -13.36
CA LEU A 44 19.27 -0.31 -14.20
C LEU A 44 20.28 0.58 -13.48
N GLY A 45 20.02 0.92 -12.21
CA GLY A 45 20.95 1.69 -11.38
C GLY A 45 22.28 0.97 -11.19
N GLY A 46 22.25 -0.34 -10.92
CA GLY A 46 23.45 -1.17 -10.80
C GLY A 46 24.25 -1.23 -12.10
N MET A 47 23.56 -1.39 -13.23
CA MET A 47 24.17 -1.40 -14.57
C MET A 47 24.85 -0.06 -14.88
N VAL A 48 24.16 1.06 -14.67
CA VAL A 48 24.71 2.41 -14.91
C VAL A 48 25.93 2.67 -14.03
N THR A 49 25.86 2.33 -12.74
CA THR A 49 26.99 2.47 -11.81
C THR A 49 28.18 1.63 -12.24
N TYR A 50 27.95 0.36 -12.61
CA TYR A 50 29.01 -0.53 -13.09
C TYR A 50 29.70 0.02 -14.35
N LEU A 51 28.91 0.43 -15.36
CA LEU A 51 29.45 1.01 -16.59
C LEU A 51 30.23 2.29 -16.34
N THR A 52 29.75 3.14 -15.41
CA THR A 52 30.43 4.39 -15.06
C THR A 52 31.78 4.13 -14.39
N ILE A 53 31.83 3.22 -13.42
CA ILE A 53 33.08 2.85 -12.74
C ILE A 53 34.04 2.17 -13.71
N TRP A 54 33.53 1.33 -14.60
CA TRP A 54 34.33 0.69 -15.64
C TRP A 54 34.99 1.70 -16.58
N ASN A 55 34.21 2.65 -17.08
CA ASN A 55 34.73 3.72 -17.94
C ASN A 55 35.76 4.59 -17.23
N LEU A 56 35.63 4.80 -15.92
CA LEU A 56 36.61 5.54 -15.12
C LEU A 56 37.91 4.73 -14.92
N LEU A 57 37.81 3.42 -14.67
CA LEU A 57 38.98 2.54 -14.50
C LEU A 57 39.84 2.48 -15.76
N LEU A 58 39.22 2.46 -16.95
CA LEU A 58 39.94 2.48 -18.23
C LEU A 58 40.75 3.75 -18.46
N GLN A 59 40.45 4.84 -17.76
CA GLN A 59 41.20 6.11 -17.84
C GLN A 59 42.42 6.12 -16.90
N ILE A 60 42.50 5.18 -15.96
CA ILE A 60 43.62 5.09 -15.03
C ILE A 60 44.71 4.22 -15.67
N PRO A 61 45.94 4.73 -15.88
CA PRO A 61 47.03 3.93 -16.41
C PRO A 61 47.52 2.95 -15.34
N ILE A 62 46.93 1.75 -15.31
CA ILE A 62 47.35 0.65 -14.44
C ILE A 62 48.30 -0.26 -15.26
N PRO A 63 49.61 -0.29 -14.95
CA PRO A 63 50.59 -1.03 -15.76
C PRO A 63 50.51 -2.55 -15.60
N ASP A 64 49.93 -3.04 -14.51
CA ASP A 64 49.84 -4.46 -14.18
C ASP A 64 48.43 -5.02 -14.45
N PRO A 65 48.27 -5.91 -15.44
CA PRO A 65 47.00 -6.56 -15.75
C PRO A 65 46.42 -7.39 -14.59
N VAL A 66 47.28 -7.98 -13.76
CA VAL A 66 46.85 -8.82 -12.62
C VAL A 66 46.26 -7.95 -11.51
N ALA A 67 46.88 -6.80 -11.24
CA ALA A 67 46.33 -5.81 -10.31
C ALA A 67 44.97 -5.27 -10.78
N LEU A 68 44.79 -5.07 -12.09
CA LEU A 68 43.51 -4.64 -12.67
C LEU A 68 42.40 -5.68 -12.48
N GLU A 69 42.69 -6.96 -12.74
CA GLU A 69 41.70 -8.05 -12.54
C GLU A 69 41.29 -8.19 -11.07
N HIS A 70 42.24 -8.13 -10.14
CA HIS A 70 41.94 -8.15 -8.71
C HIS A 70 41.10 -6.95 -8.27
N LEU A 71 41.40 -5.76 -8.79
CA LEU A 71 40.65 -4.54 -8.49
C LEU A 71 39.21 -4.64 -9.02
N GLN A 72 39.03 -5.15 -10.24
CA GLN A 72 37.70 -5.39 -10.83
C GLN A 72 36.87 -6.34 -9.96
N GLY A 73 37.45 -7.49 -9.57
CA GLY A 73 36.76 -8.46 -8.73
C GLY A 73 36.36 -7.88 -7.37
N LYS A 74 37.23 -7.06 -6.77
CA LYS A 74 36.95 -6.38 -5.50
C LYS A 74 35.83 -5.35 -5.64
N ILE A 75 35.88 -4.51 -6.68
CA ILE A 75 34.85 -3.50 -6.96
C ILE A 75 33.51 -4.16 -7.24
N PHE A 76 33.48 -5.18 -8.12
CA PHE A 76 32.26 -5.92 -8.42
C PHE A 76 31.64 -6.52 -7.16
N ARG A 77 32.45 -7.18 -6.33
CA ARG A 77 31.96 -7.77 -5.07
C ARG A 77 31.39 -6.71 -4.11
N LEU A 78 32.06 -5.56 -3.98
CA LEU A 78 31.59 -4.47 -3.13
C LEU A 78 30.27 -3.88 -3.67
N LEU A 79 30.20 -3.59 -4.96
CA LEU A 79 28.99 -3.07 -5.60
C LEU A 79 27.81 -4.03 -5.43
N VAL A 80 28.02 -5.33 -5.68
CA VAL A 80 26.96 -6.33 -5.50
C VAL A 80 26.50 -6.38 -4.04
N LEU A 81 27.42 -6.35 -3.07
CA LEU A 81 27.06 -6.37 -1.66
C LEU A 81 26.27 -5.11 -1.25
N GLU A 82 26.73 -3.93 -1.66
CA GLU A 82 26.07 -2.65 -1.37
C GLU A 82 24.69 -2.55 -2.01
N PHE A 83 24.56 -2.95 -3.28
CA PHE A 83 23.27 -3.00 -3.98
C PHE A 83 22.33 -4.04 -3.37
N LEU A 84 22.84 -5.19 -2.90
CA LEU A 84 22.01 -6.20 -2.26
C LEU A 84 21.47 -5.68 -0.92
N ILE A 85 22.34 -5.15 -0.06
CA ILE A 85 21.94 -4.62 1.25
C ILE A 85 21.00 -3.42 1.07
N GLY A 86 21.40 -2.45 0.24
CA GLY A 86 20.60 -1.25 -0.03
C GLY A 86 19.28 -1.58 -0.73
N GLY A 87 19.30 -2.50 -1.70
CA GLY A 87 18.12 -2.95 -2.43
C GLY A 87 17.13 -3.68 -1.55
N VAL A 88 17.59 -4.59 -0.68
CA VAL A 88 16.72 -5.27 0.31
C VAL A 88 16.11 -4.27 1.29
N ALA A 89 16.90 -3.34 1.81
CA ALA A 89 16.41 -2.30 2.71
C ALA A 89 15.35 -1.40 2.02
N LEU A 90 15.60 -1.01 0.78
CA LEU A 90 14.67 -0.22 -0.03
C LEU A 90 13.37 -0.98 -0.30
N LEU A 91 13.45 -2.25 -0.71
CA LEU A 91 12.28 -3.11 -0.95
C LEU A 91 11.45 -3.27 0.33
N PHE A 92 12.10 -3.47 1.46
CA PHE A 92 11.42 -3.60 2.75
C PHE A 92 10.68 -2.30 3.12
N LEU A 93 11.37 -1.16 3.05
CA LEU A 93 10.78 0.15 3.37
C LEU A 93 9.63 0.51 2.43
N ALA A 94 9.83 0.33 1.12
CA ALA A 94 8.81 0.57 0.10
C ALA A 94 7.60 -0.35 0.31
N GLY A 95 7.83 -1.63 0.62
CA GLY A 95 6.78 -2.60 0.95
C GLY A 95 5.94 -2.18 2.15
N LEU A 96 6.57 -1.68 3.23
CA LEU A 96 5.86 -1.17 4.41
C LEU A 96 4.99 0.06 4.08
N ILE A 97 5.53 0.99 3.30
CA ILE A 97 4.80 2.20 2.88
C ILE A 97 3.62 1.81 1.99
N GLN A 98 3.86 0.97 0.99
CA GLN A 98 2.84 0.47 0.07
C GLN A 98 1.71 -0.25 0.80
N LEU A 99 2.05 -1.10 1.78
CA LEU A 99 1.06 -1.79 2.61
C LEU A 99 0.18 -0.80 3.37
N ARG A 100 0.79 0.24 3.97
CA ARG A 100 0.03 1.29 4.67
C ARG A 100 -0.88 2.09 3.74
N ILE A 101 -0.41 2.45 2.54
CA ILE A 101 -1.21 3.18 1.56
C ILE A 101 -2.38 2.31 1.10
N MET A 102 -2.13 1.08 0.70
CA MET A 102 -3.16 0.15 0.21
C MET A 102 -4.24 -0.08 1.27
N HIS A 103 -3.87 -0.17 2.55
CA HIS A 103 -4.84 -0.34 3.63
C HIS A 103 -5.78 0.88 3.79
N ARG A 104 -5.30 2.10 3.51
CA ARG A 104 -6.08 3.35 3.51
C ARG A 104 -6.97 3.50 2.27
N ILE A 105 -6.78 2.67 1.25
CA ILE A 105 -7.55 2.63 0.00
C ILE A 105 -8.61 1.52 0.07
N CYS A 106 -8.18 0.27 0.29
CA CYS A 106 -9.08 -0.89 0.27
C CYS A 106 -10.10 -0.88 1.41
N GLY A 107 -9.74 -0.34 2.58
CA GLY A 107 -10.62 -0.26 3.74
C GLY A 107 -11.93 0.49 3.46
N PRO A 108 -11.85 1.76 3.05
CA PRO A 108 -13.01 2.54 2.60
C PRO A 108 -13.80 1.89 1.49
N LEU A 109 -13.11 1.36 0.46
CA LEU A 109 -13.76 0.83 -0.73
C LEU A 109 -14.64 -0.38 -0.42
N PHE A 110 -14.18 -1.28 0.44
CA PHE A 110 -14.97 -2.44 0.89
C PHE A 110 -16.18 -2.04 1.73
N ARG A 111 -16.04 -1.00 2.56
CA ARG A 111 -17.18 -0.49 3.32
C ARG A 111 -18.21 0.19 2.42
N LEU A 112 -17.75 0.86 1.37
CA LEU A 112 -18.62 1.44 0.36
C LEU A 112 -19.36 0.35 -0.42
N GLU A 113 -18.65 -0.66 -0.91
CA GLU A 113 -19.23 -1.81 -1.62
C GLU A 113 -20.31 -2.49 -0.77
N ALA A 114 -20.04 -2.73 0.51
CA ALA A 114 -21.03 -3.29 1.43
C ALA A 114 -22.26 -2.39 1.60
N ALA A 115 -22.07 -1.06 1.68
CA ALA A 115 -23.16 -0.11 1.80
C ALA A 115 -24.00 -0.03 0.51
N MET A 116 -23.34 -0.05 -0.65
CA MET A 116 -24.00 -0.08 -1.97
C MET A 116 -24.80 -1.38 -2.17
N ASN A 117 -24.27 -2.52 -1.76
CA ASN A 117 -24.99 -3.80 -1.82
C ASN A 117 -26.24 -3.83 -0.94
N GLN A 118 -26.21 -3.16 0.22
CA GLN A 118 -27.40 -2.99 1.05
C GLN A 118 -28.43 -2.09 0.36
N LEU A 119 -27.98 -0.96 -0.21
CA LEU A 119 -28.85 -0.04 -0.93
C LEU A 119 -29.52 -0.71 -2.14
N ALA A 120 -28.79 -1.56 -2.87
CA ALA A 120 -29.27 -2.29 -4.04
C ALA A 120 -30.43 -3.26 -3.71
N VAL A 121 -30.51 -3.77 -2.48
CA VAL A 121 -31.63 -4.61 -2.00
C VAL A 121 -32.71 -3.80 -1.26
N GLY A 122 -32.73 -2.48 -1.46
CA GLY A 122 -33.70 -1.58 -0.83
C GLY A 122 -33.48 -1.32 0.66
N LYS A 123 -32.34 -1.75 1.22
CA LYS A 123 -32.01 -1.51 2.64
C LYS A 123 -31.20 -0.23 2.76
N LEU A 124 -31.84 0.80 3.29
CA LEU A 124 -31.17 2.05 3.62
C LEU A 124 -30.25 1.86 4.84
N PRO A 125 -29.01 2.36 4.81
CA PRO A 125 -28.11 2.25 5.94
C PRO A 125 -28.65 3.07 7.12
N HIS A 126 -28.67 2.45 8.30
CA HIS A 126 -29.22 3.08 9.52
C HIS A 126 -28.34 4.21 10.07
N TYR A 127 -27.05 4.21 9.68
CA TYR A 127 -26.05 5.21 10.06
C TYR A 127 -25.28 5.67 8.81
N PRO A 128 -24.83 6.94 8.76
CA PRO A 128 -24.03 7.44 7.65
C PRO A 128 -22.73 6.66 7.50
N LEU A 129 -22.31 6.44 6.25
CA LEU A 129 -21.01 5.89 5.91
C LEU A 129 -19.94 6.92 6.28
N VAL A 130 -19.04 6.57 7.20
CA VAL A 130 -17.95 7.46 7.62
C VAL A 130 -16.60 6.76 7.50
N PHE A 131 -15.68 7.29 6.71
CA PHE A 131 -14.29 6.80 6.64
C PHE A 131 -13.38 7.51 7.66
N ARG A 132 -12.18 6.98 7.89
CA ARG A 132 -11.22 7.62 8.82
C ARG A 132 -10.71 8.90 8.16
N LYS A 133 -10.36 9.93 8.96
CA LYS A 133 -9.83 11.21 8.45
C LYS A 133 -8.62 11.07 7.52
N LYS A 134 -7.80 10.03 7.74
CA LYS A 134 -6.62 9.76 6.93
C LYS A 134 -6.95 8.83 5.74
N ASP A 135 -8.16 8.35 5.56
CA ASP A 135 -8.43 7.50 4.40
C ASP A 135 -8.54 8.36 3.13
N TYR A 136 -8.13 7.80 1.97
CA TYR A 136 -8.05 8.58 0.73
C TYR A 136 -9.41 9.01 0.19
N PHE A 137 -10.48 8.28 0.52
CA PHE A 137 -11.81 8.46 -0.07
C PHE A 137 -12.80 9.18 0.84
N TYR A 138 -12.33 10.04 1.75
CA TYR A 138 -13.20 10.71 2.73
C TYR A 138 -14.40 11.43 2.09
N GLU A 139 -14.18 12.15 0.98
CA GLU A 139 -15.25 12.84 0.23
C GLU A 139 -16.24 11.87 -0.44
N LEU A 140 -15.81 10.66 -0.80
CA LEU A 140 -16.68 9.65 -1.40
C LEU A 140 -17.73 9.15 -0.40
N ALA A 141 -17.38 9.06 0.89
CA ALA A 141 -18.35 8.78 1.94
C ALA A 141 -19.39 9.90 2.07
N ARG A 142 -18.98 11.16 1.95
CA ARG A 142 -19.89 12.31 1.97
C ARG A 142 -20.86 12.26 0.80
N ALA A 143 -20.35 12.09 -0.42
CA ALA A 143 -21.17 11.98 -1.63
C ALA A 143 -22.17 10.81 -1.55
N PHE A 144 -21.73 9.64 -1.06
CA PHE A 144 -22.61 8.50 -0.84
C PHE A 144 -23.74 8.82 0.15
N ASN A 145 -23.43 9.47 1.28
CA ASN A 145 -24.46 9.83 2.26
C ASN A 145 -25.47 10.84 1.70
N GLN A 146 -25.02 11.84 0.93
CA GLN A 146 -25.90 12.80 0.25
C GLN A 146 -26.84 12.10 -0.73
N ALA A 147 -26.35 11.11 -1.48
CA ALA A 147 -27.19 10.32 -2.38
C ALA A 147 -28.25 9.52 -1.61
N VAL A 148 -27.88 8.87 -0.51
CA VAL A 148 -28.81 8.15 0.36
C VAL A 148 -29.88 9.09 0.94
N GLU A 149 -29.50 10.30 1.36
CA GLU A 149 -30.42 11.32 1.87
C GLU A 149 -31.38 11.84 0.79
N ALA A 150 -30.91 12.05 -0.44
CA ALA A 150 -31.76 12.43 -1.58
C ALA A 150 -32.81 11.34 -1.89
N ILE A 151 -32.40 10.06 -1.84
CA ILE A 151 -33.30 8.91 -2.00
C ILE A 151 -34.33 8.87 -0.87
N GLN A 152 -33.89 9.06 0.38
CA GLN A 152 -34.77 9.06 1.57
C GLN A 152 -35.81 10.20 1.54
N SER A 153 -35.42 11.37 1.05
CA SER A 153 -36.29 12.54 0.94
C SER A 153 -37.19 12.54 -0.30
N GLY A 154 -37.06 11.53 -1.19
CA GLY A 154 -37.84 11.45 -2.42
C GLY A 154 -37.51 12.58 -3.42
N LYS A 155 -36.32 13.17 -3.32
CA LYS A 155 -35.88 14.25 -4.21
C LYS A 155 -35.75 13.70 -5.64
N LYS A 156 -36.48 14.28 -6.60
CA LYS A 156 -36.31 13.93 -8.02
C LYS A 156 -34.93 14.41 -8.48
N PHE A 157 -34.21 13.55 -9.18
CA PHE A 157 -32.99 13.91 -9.89
C PHE A 157 -33.43 14.66 -11.16
N GLU A 158 -33.30 15.99 -11.15
CA GLU A 158 -33.47 16.83 -12.33
C GLU A 158 -32.23 16.77 -13.23
#